data_AF-A0A819MSA9-F1
#
_entry.id   AF-A0A819MSA9-F1
#
_cell.length_a   1.000
_cell.length_b   1.000
_cell.length_c   1.000
_cell.angle_alpha   90.00
_cell.angle_beta   90.00
_cell.angle_gamma   90.00
#
_symmetry.space_group_name_H-M   'P 1'
#
loop_
_entity.id
_entity.type
_entity.pdbx_description
1 polymer ?
#
loop_
_entity_poly.entity_id
_entity_poly.type
_entity_poly.pdbx_seq_one_letter_code
_entity_poly.pdbx_strand_id
1 'polypeptide(L)'
;MLGMLYMTFVNQAFYRLIRIVYSQNRRFQSLKLYIMLPIIEIIIITSILLCVFIPLNEMIYLPNDHFCTISFTNIPGVLSSASVVYMCPFCCLLFIYIHITRFICQQGNIQTLVIKQRQARDLLIIRRILIIVSLLLILGIPAMTLIFMFIITGEENPLIVRISYFPVSISQMGLSVALLFCIPQLKNIVLNLRKTNTVIPVTRAEQGTIQMRTIVGT
;
A
#
# COMPACT_ATOMS: atom_id res chain seq x y z
N MET A 1 -6.94 -4.30 -8.20
CA MET A 1 -5.55 -3.90 -7.83
C MET A 1 -5.49 -3.05 -6.57
N LEU A 2 -6.22 -1.93 -6.48
CA LEU A 2 -6.16 -1.03 -5.32
C LEU A 2 -6.49 -1.72 -3.98
N GLY A 3 -7.51 -2.59 -3.94
CA GLY A 3 -7.85 -3.35 -2.73
C GLY A 3 -6.69 -4.20 -2.17
N MET A 4 -5.88 -4.80 -3.03
CA MET A 4 -4.69 -5.57 -2.61
C MET A 4 -3.65 -4.68 -1.92
N LEU A 5 -3.53 -3.42 -2.33
CA LEU A 5 -2.63 -2.46 -1.69
C LEU A 5 -3.13 -2.07 -0.30
N TYR A 6 -4.43 -1.78 -0.15
CA TYR A 6 -5.04 -1.51 1.15
C TYR A 6 -4.83 -2.67 2.13
N MET A 7 -5.09 -3.89 1.67
CA MET A 7 -4.89 -5.11 2.43
C MET A 7 -3.42 -5.33 2.82
N THR A 8 -2.47 -4.97 1.96
CA THR A 8 -1.05 -4.97 2.30
C THR A 8 -0.74 -4.04 3.48
N PHE A 9 -1.35 -2.85 3.55
CA PHE A 9 -1.19 -1.95 4.71
C PHE A 9 -1.82 -2.53 5.98
N VAL A 10 -3.00 -3.15 5.86
CA VAL A 10 -3.65 -3.85 6.99
C VAL A 10 -2.74 -4.94 7.54
N ASN A 11 -2.18 -5.79 6.68
CA ASN A 11 -1.23 -6.83 7.07
C ASN A 11 0.00 -6.24 7.76
N GLN A 12 0.60 -5.19 7.20
CA GLN A 12 1.74 -4.52 7.82
C GLN A 12 1.40 -3.96 9.22
N ALA A 13 0.21 -3.39 9.41
CA ALA A 13 -0.25 -2.91 10.70
C ALA A 13 -0.54 -4.06 11.67
N PHE A 14 -1.14 -5.14 11.19
CA PHE A 14 -1.45 -6.32 11.98
C PHE A 14 -0.18 -7.04 12.47
N TYR A 15 0.86 -7.12 11.64
CA TYR A 15 2.16 -7.62 12.06
C TYR A 15 2.78 -6.78 13.17
N ARG A 16 2.60 -5.46 13.13
CA ARG A 16 3.04 -4.57 14.22
C ARG A 16 2.20 -4.78 15.47
N LEU A 17 0.90 -4.97 15.35
CA LEU A 17 0.01 -5.31 16.46
C LEU A 17 0.50 -6.58 17.17
N ILE A 18 0.72 -7.67 16.42
CA ILE A 18 1.23 -8.93 16.97
C ILE A 18 2.55 -8.71 17.70
N ARG A 19 3.49 -8.00 17.07
CA ARG A 19 4.82 -7.78 17.66
C ARG A 19 4.77 -6.95 18.94
N ILE A 20 3.90 -5.94 19.02
CA ILE A 20 3.83 -5.02 20.16
C ILE A 20 3.01 -5.63 21.30
N VAL A 21 1.79 -6.11 21.01
CA VAL A 21 0.83 -6.57 22.01
C VAL A 21 1.13 -8.00 22.46
N TYR A 22 1.51 -8.87 21.53
CA TYR A 22 1.74 -10.30 21.80
C TYR A 22 3.23 -10.64 21.79
N SER A 23 4.07 -9.71 22.26
CA SER A 23 5.53 -9.86 22.27
C SER A 23 6.02 -11.09 23.07
N GLN A 24 5.25 -11.50 24.08
CA GLN A 24 5.59 -12.63 24.96
C GLN A 24 5.13 -14.00 24.40
N ASN A 25 4.14 -14.02 23.49
CA ASN A 25 3.54 -15.27 23.01
C ASN A 25 4.25 -15.78 21.75
N ARG A 26 5.17 -16.74 21.93
CA ARG A 26 6.01 -17.31 20.86
C ARG A 26 5.22 -17.93 19.69
N ARG A 27 3.99 -18.41 19.92
CA ARG A 27 3.13 -18.97 18.87
C ARG A 27 2.77 -17.95 17.79
N PHE A 28 2.44 -16.72 18.19
CA PHE A 28 2.05 -15.64 17.27
C PHE A 28 3.23 -15.05 16.49
N GLN A 29 4.47 -15.30 16.93
CA GLN A 29 5.68 -14.83 16.26
C GLN A 29 6.25 -15.84 15.26
N SER A 30 5.55 -16.95 15.00
CA SER A 30 6.01 -17.94 14.03
C SER A 30 5.98 -17.38 12.61
N LEU A 31 7.08 -17.58 11.86
CA LEU A 31 7.17 -17.17 10.45
C LEU A 31 6.05 -17.79 9.59
N LYS A 32 5.60 -18.99 9.97
CA LYS A 32 4.44 -19.66 9.37
C LYS A 32 3.18 -18.79 9.42
N LEU A 33 2.89 -18.15 10.56
CA LEU A 33 1.71 -17.29 10.69
C LEU A 33 1.79 -16.06 9.77
N TYR A 34 2.98 -15.47 9.63
CA TYR A 34 3.21 -14.34 8.72
C TYR A 34 3.03 -14.72 7.24
N ILE A 35 3.35 -15.96 6.85
CA ILE A 35 3.12 -16.44 5.48
C ILE A 35 1.66 -16.85 5.26
N MET A 36 1.03 -17.47 6.26
CA MET A 36 -0.36 -17.94 6.16
C MET A 36 -1.36 -16.78 6.07
N LEU A 37 -1.09 -15.66 6.75
CA LEU A 37 -2.01 -14.51 6.77
C LEU A 37 -2.36 -13.95 5.37
N PRO A 38 -1.40 -13.60 4.49
CA PRO A 38 -1.72 -13.11 3.15
C PRO A 38 -2.33 -14.19 2.25
N ILE A 39 -2.00 -15.47 2.47
CA ILE A 39 -2.60 -16.59 1.73
C ILE A 39 -4.09 -16.69 2.08
N ILE A 40 -4.42 -16.68 3.38
CA ILE A 40 -5.79 -16.70 3.87
C ILE A 40 -6.57 -15.51 3.32
N GLU A 41 -5.98 -14.32 3.34
CA GLU A 41 -6.59 -13.11 2.81
C GLU A 41 -6.90 -13.20 1.32
N ILE A 42 -5.95 -13.67 0.51
CA ILE A 42 -6.17 -13.91 -0.92
C ILE A 42 -7.31 -14.90 -1.13
N ILE A 43 -7.34 -16.00 -0.38
CA ILE A 43 -8.41 -16.99 -0.45
C ILE A 43 -9.75 -16.36 -0.09
N ILE A 44 -9.83 -15.58 0.99
CA ILE A 44 -11.08 -14.92 1.40
C ILE A 44 -11.56 -13.95 0.32
N ILE A 45 -10.69 -13.09 -0.20
CA ILE A 45 -11.07 -12.11 -1.24
C ILE A 45 -11.53 -12.84 -2.50
N THR A 46 -10.80 -13.86 -2.93
CA THR A 46 -11.12 -14.64 -4.12
C THR A 46 -12.43 -15.39 -3.94
N SER A 47 -12.64 -16.03 -2.79
CA SER A 47 -13.89 -16.71 -2.44
C SER A 47 -15.08 -15.76 -2.37
N ILE A 48 -14.93 -14.56 -1.78
CA ILE A 48 -16.01 -13.56 -1.77
C ILE A 48 -16.33 -13.12 -3.21
N LEU A 49 -15.29 -12.86 -4.01
CA LEU A 49 -15.47 -12.45 -5.40
C LEU A 49 -16.20 -13.53 -6.23
N LEU A 50 -15.79 -14.79 -6.11
CA LEU A 50 -16.37 -15.91 -6.84
C LEU A 50 -17.75 -16.33 -6.31
N CYS A 51 -17.94 -16.42 -5.00
CA CYS A 51 -19.18 -16.94 -4.41
C CYS A 51 -20.29 -15.91 -4.29
N VAL A 52 -19.96 -14.62 -4.19
CA VAL A 52 -20.97 -13.56 -4.06
C VAL A 52 -21.23 -12.92 -5.42
N PHE A 53 -20.22 -12.44 -6.14
CA PHE A 53 -20.48 -11.60 -7.32
C PHE A 53 -20.86 -12.39 -8.59
N ILE A 54 -20.39 -13.63 -8.75
CA ILE A 54 -20.70 -14.44 -9.94
C ILE A 54 -22.16 -14.92 -9.97
N PRO A 55 -22.72 -15.57 -8.93
CA PRO A 55 -24.08 -16.09 -8.99
C PRO A 55 -25.16 -15.00 -8.99
N LEU A 56 -24.83 -13.78 -8.54
CA LEU A 56 -25.75 -12.63 -8.59
C LEU A 56 -25.80 -11.96 -9.99
N ASN A 57 -25.11 -12.49 -11.00
CA ASN A 57 -25.11 -11.98 -12.38
C ASN A 57 -24.68 -10.49 -12.49
N GLU A 58 -23.87 -10.02 -11.55
CA GLU A 58 -23.49 -8.61 -11.40
C GLU A 58 -22.34 -8.17 -12.31
N MET A 59 -21.79 -9.13 -13.04
CA MET A 59 -20.64 -8.96 -13.93
C MET A 59 -21.14 -8.86 -15.36
N ILE A 60 -21.03 -7.68 -15.96
CA ILE A 60 -21.33 -7.47 -17.37
C ILE A 60 -20.02 -7.62 -18.16
N TYR A 61 -20.06 -8.44 -19.20
CA TYR A 61 -19.00 -8.50 -20.19
C TYR A 61 -19.14 -7.33 -21.14
N LEU A 62 -18.13 -6.44 -21.19
CA LEU A 62 -18.10 -5.34 -22.15
C LEU A 62 -17.44 -5.83 -23.45
N PRO A 63 -18.20 -6.03 -24.54
CA PRO A 63 -17.67 -6.63 -25.76
C PRO A 63 -16.64 -5.75 -26.45
N ASN A 64 -16.72 -4.43 -26.27
CA ASN A 64 -15.81 -3.47 -26.91
C ASN A 64 -14.41 -3.45 -26.29
N ASP A 65 -14.28 -3.79 -25.00
CA ASP A 65 -13.02 -3.70 -24.27
C ASP A 65 -12.50 -5.07 -23.77
N HIS A 66 -13.22 -6.17 -24.06
CA HIS A 66 -12.85 -7.55 -23.72
C HIS A 66 -12.54 -7.81 -22.22
N PHE A 67 -13.17 -7.08 -21.30
CA PHE A 67 -13.07 -7.34 -19.86
C PHE A 67 -14.45 -7.43 -19.20
N CYS A 68 -14.51 -8.17 -18.08
CA CYS A 68 -15.68 -8.21 -17.21
C CYS A 68 -15.56 -7.11 -16.15
N THR A 69 -16.62 -6.33 -15.97
CA THR A 69 -16.71 -5.34 -14.89
C THR A 69 -18.03 -5.49 -14.15
N ILE A 70 -18.03 -5.04 -12.90
CA ILE A 70 -19.28 -4.88 -12.15
C ILE A 70 -20.08 -3.79 -12.85
N SER A 71 -21.35 -4.06 -13.13
CA SER A 71 -22.24 -3.05 -13.68
C SER A 71 -22.45 -1.90 -12.71
N PHE A 72 -22.37 -0.65 -13.18
CA PHE A 72 -22.66 0.50 -12.33
C PHE A 72 -24.15 0.58 -11.95
N THR A 73 -25.04 -0.02 -12.74
CA THR A 73 -26.47 -0.14 -12.43
C THR A 73 -26.76 -0.89 -11.13
N ASN A 74 -25.89 -1.81 -10.70
CA ASN A 74 -26.09 -2.52 -9.44
C ASN A 74 -25.53 -1.72 -8.25
N ILE A 75 -26.35 -0.79 -7.75
CA ILE A 75 -26.02 0.05 -6.61
C ILE A 75 -25.57 -0.78 -5.38
N PRO A 76 -26.29 -1.84 -4.96
CA PRO A 76 -25.82 -2.74 -3.90
C PRO A 76 -24.43 -3.33 -4.13
N GLY A 77 -24.12 -3.79 -5.34
CA GLY A 77 -22.81 -4.36 -5.70
C GLY A 77 -21.69 -3.32 -5.65
N VAL A 78 -21.95 -2.12 -6.16
CA VAL A 78 -20.99 -1.01 -6.12
C VAL A 78 -20.76 -0.53 -4.68
N LEU A 79 -21.82 -0.41 -3.87
CA LEU A 79 -21.71 0.03 -2.48
C LEU A 79 -21.03 -1.01 -1.59
N SER A 80 -21.35 -2.29 -1.77
CA SER A 80 -20.71 -3.39 -1.04
C SER A 80 -19.24 -3.53 -1.41
N SER A 81 -18.90 -3.47 -2.71
CA SER A 81 -17.50 -3.49 -3.15
C SER A 81 -16.71 -2.28 -2.64
N ALA A 82 -17.27 -1.06 -2.70
CA ALA A 82 -16.63 0.13 -2.14
C ALA A 82 -16.43 0.00 -0.62
N SER A 83 -17.42 -0.55 0.10
CA SER A 83 -17.32 -0.76 1.54
C SER A 83 -16.23 -1.78 1.90
N VAL A 84 -16.15 -2.89 1.19
CA VAL A 84 -15.12 -3.93 1.41
C VAL A 84 -13.73 -3.42 1.03
N VAL A 85 -13.59 -2.66 -0.05
CA VAL A 85 -12.30 -2.20 -0.57
C VAL A 85 -11.74 -0.99 0.19
N TYR A 86 -12.59 -0.08 0.66
CA TYR A 86 -12.15 1.17 1.29
C TYR A 86 -12.47 1.22 2.79
N MET A 87 -13.74 1.02 3.17
CA MET A 87 -14.18 1.21 4.55
C MET A 87 -13.65 0.11 5.48
N CYS A 88 -13.72 -1.16 5.07
CA CYS A 88 -13.24 -2.29 5.85
C CYS A 88 -11.74 -2.17 6.23
N PRO A 89 -10.79 -2.00 5.28
CA PRO A 89 -9.38 -1.86 5.63
C PRO A 89 -9.10 -0.61 6.47
N PHE A 90 -9.82 0.49 6.23
CA PHE A 90 -9.69 1.70 7.03
C PHE A 90 -10.13 1.49 8.49
N CYS A 91 -11.29 0.87 8.71
CA CYS A 91 -11.79 0.51 10.04
C CYS A 91 -10.85 -0.45 10.75
N CYS A 92 -10.33 -1.48 10.06
CA CYS A 92 -9.33 -2.39 10.60
C CYS A 92 -8.05 -1.67 11.03
N LEU A 93 -7.54 -0.73 10.22
CA LEU A 93 -6.36 0.07 10.56
C LEU A 93 -6.59 0.98 11.76
N LEU A 94 -7.75 1.65 11.83
CA LEU A 94 -8.14 2.46 12.98
C LEU A 94 -8.22 1.62 14.25
N PHE A 95 -8.86 0.46 14.17
CA PHE A 95 -8.97 -0.47 15.29
C PHE A 95 -7.59 -0.91 15.79
N ILE A 96 -6.71 -1.33 14.89
CA ILE A 96 -5.32 -1.70 15.20
C ILE A 96 -4.58 -0.53 15.87
N TYR A 97 -4.71 0.68 15.32
CA TYR A 97 -4.06 1.87 15.85
C TYR A 97 -4.54 2.22 17.27
N ILE A 98 -5.86 2.19 17.51
CA ILE A 98 -6.46 2.42 18.83
C ILE A 98 -5.97 1.36 19.82
N HIS A 99 -5.96 0.08 19.43
CA HIS A 99 -5.50 -1.02 20.28
C HIS A 99 -4.03 -0.86 20.68
N ILE A 100 -3.15 -0.58 19.73
CA ILE A 100 -1.71 -0.39 19.99
C ILE A 100 -1.51 0.82 20.91
N THR A 101 -2.20 1.92 20.64
CA THR A 101 -2.09 3.14 21.45
C THR A 101 -2.54 2.91 22.89
N ARG A 102 -3.70 2.25 23.07
CA ARG A 102 -4.20 1.87 24.40
C ARG A 102 -3.22 0.98 25.15
N PHE A 103 -2.66 -0.04 24.49
CA PHE A 103 -1.69 -0.95 25.08
C PHE A 103 -0.40 -0.22 25.53
N ILE A 104 0.12 0.68 24.69
CA ILE A 104 1.32 1.46 25.03
C ILE A 104 1.05 2.40 26.20
N CYS A 105 -0.11 3.08 26.24
CA CYS A 105 -0.49 3.94 27.35
C CYS A 105 -0.58 3.16 28.68
N GLN A 106 -1.12 1.95 28.66
CA GLN A 106 -1.21 1.10 29.86
C GLN A 106 0.16 0.62 30.36
N GLN A 107 1.13 0.38 29.47
CA GLN A 107 2.46 -0.12 29.85
C GLN A 107 3.51 0.99 30.07
N GLY A 108 3.15 2.27 29.92
CA GLY A 108 4.09 3.40 29.87
C GLY A 108 5.00 3.59 31.08
N ASN A 109 4.63 3.08 32.27
CA ASN A 109 5.40 3.22 33.50
C ASN A 109 6.37 2.05 33.80
N ILE A 110 6.22 0.89 33.14
CA ILE A 110 6.95 -0.33 33.52
C ILE A 110 8.04 -0.69 32.49
N GLN A 111 8.03 -0.07 31.31
CA GLN A 111 8.94 -0.44 30.23
C GLN A 111 10.30 0.27 30.28
N THR A 112 11.34 -0.43 29.83
CA THR A 112 12.68 0.14 29.65
C THR A 112 12.72 1.18 28.52
N LEU A 113 13.63 2.15 28.62
CA LEU A 113 13.81 3.22 27.63
C LEU A 113 13.99 2.70 26.18
N VAL A 114 14.68 1.57 26.02
CA VAL A 114 14.92 0.94 24.71
C VAL A 114 13.62 0.43 24.07
N ILE A 115 12.75 -0.20 24.87
CA ILE A 115 11.45 -0.69 24.40
C ILE A 115 10.55 0.49 24.03
N LYS A 116 10.54 1.55 24.85
CA LYS A 116 9.78 2.77 24.61
C LYS A 116 10.18 3.45 23.30
N GLN A 117 11.48 3.57 23.02
CA GLN A 117 11.96 4.12 21.74
C GLN A 117 11.55 3.25 20.54
N ARG A 118 11.59 1.92 20.67
CA ARG A 118 11.16 1.01 19.60
C ARG A 118 9.66 1.15 19.32
N GLN A 119 8.83 1.20 20.36
CA GLN A 119 7.38 1.39 20.23
C GLN A 119 7.02 2.76 19.65
N ALA A 120 7.72 3.83 20.05
CA ALA A 120 7.52 5.16 19.47
C ALA A 120 7.80 5.18 17.94
N ARG A 121 8.85 4.48 17.49
CA ARG A 121 9.12 4.33 16.05
C ARG A 121 8.03 3.54 15.34
N ASP A 122 7.55 2.44 15.95
CA ASP A 122 6.49 1.63 15.35
C ASP A 122 5.18 2.42 15.26
N LEU A 123 4.81 3.19 16.29
CA LEU A 123 3.63 4.04 16.31
C LEU A 123 3.72 5.17 15.29
N LEU A 124 4.90 5.78 15.12
CA LEU A 124 5.14 6.77 14.07
C LEU A 124 4.89 6.17 12.69
N ILE A 125 5.33 4.93 12.44
CA ILE A 125 5.09 4.26 11.16
C ILE A 125 3.60 3.98 10.96
N ILE A 126 2.88 3.50 11.98
CA ILE A 126 1.43 3.26 11.86
C ILE A 126 0.68 4.58 11.62
N ARG A 127 1.06 5.67 12.29
CA ARG A 127 0.50 7.01 12.04
C ARG A 127 0.71 7.44 10.59
N ARG A 128 1.89 7.19 10.01
CA ARG A 128 2.15 7.45 8.58
C ARG A 128 1.28 6.60 7.66
N ILE A 129 1.13 5.31 7.95
CA ILE A 129 0.24 4.42 7.20
C ILE A 129 -1.20 4.96 7.24
N LEU A 130 -1.68 5.37 8.41
CA LEU A 130 -3.01 5.94 8.58
C LEU A 130 -3.18 7.21 7.73
N ILE A 131 -2.22 8.14 7.77
CA ILE A 131 -2.24 9.35 6.93
C ILE A 131 -2.28 8.99 5.44
N ILE A 132 -1.48 8.03 4.98
CA ILE A 132 -1.47 7.59 3.58
C ILE A 132 -2.83 7.01 3.19
N VAL A 133 -3.38 6.13 4.02
CA VAL A 133 -4.66 5.46 3.75
C VAL A 133 -5.80 6.49 3.76
N SER A 134 -5.78 7.48 4.66
CA SER A 134 -6.73 8.59 4.66
C SER A 134 -6.61 9.45 3.40
N LEU A 135 -5.39 9.76 2.94
CA LEU A 135 -5.17 10.50 1.70
C LEU A 135 -5.68 9.72 0.49
N LEU A 136 -5.49 8.41 0.45
CA LEU A 136 -6.03 7.57 -0.63
C LEU A 136 -7.56 7.53 -0.60
N LEU A 137 -8.18 7.53 0.59
CA LEU A 137 -9.63 7.59 0.72
C LEU A 137 -10.17 8.92 0.18
N ILE A 138 -9.52 10.04 0.52
CA ILE A 138 -9.87 11.37 -0.01
C ILE A 138 -9.71 11.40 -1.54
N LEU A 139 -8.64 10.82 -2.06
CA LEU A 139 -8.40 10.74 -3.51
C LEU A 139 -9.37 9.80 -4.24
N GLY A 140 -10.02 8.88 -3.51
CA GLY A 140 -11.12 8.06 -4.01
C GLY A 140 -12.47 8.78 -4.07
N ILE A 141 -12.63 9.92 -3.39
CA ILE A 141 -13.90 10.68 -3.37
C ILE A 141 -14.36 11.09 -4.78
N PRO A 142 -13.50 11.61 -5.68
CA PRO A 142 -13.91 11.92 -7.05
C PRO A 142 -14.54 10.74 -7.78
N ALA A 143 -13.99 9.53 -7.64
CA ALA A 143 -14.56 8.32 -8.23
C ALA A 143 -15.94 8.01 -7.62
N MET A 144 -16.08 8.14 -6.29
CA MET A 144 -17.38 7.97 -5.62
C MET A 144 -18.40 9.03 -6.04
N THR A 145 -17.98 10.28 -6.29
CA THR A 145 -18.88 11.34 -6.79
C THR A 145 -19.36 11.05 -8.20
N LEU A 146 -18.52 10.49 -9.07
CA LEU A 146 -18.93 10.08 -10.42
C LEU A 146 -19.95 8.93 -10.36
N ILE A 147 -19.76 7.96 -9.47
CA ILE A 147 -20.74 6.89 -9.22
C ILE A 147 -22.05 7.49 -8.70
N PHE A 148 -21.99 8.45 -7.78
CA PHE A 148 -23.19 9.09 -7.25
C PHE A 148 -23.94 9.90 -8.32
N MET A 149 -23.21 10.62 -9.17
CA MET A 149 -23.77 11.33 -10.32
C MET A 149 -24.45 10.35 -11.31
N PHE A 150 -23.84 9.19 -11.52
CA PHE A 150 -24.44 8.11 -12.32
C PHE A 150 -25.77 7.62 -11.72
N ILE A 151 -25.82 7.38 -10.41
CA ILE A 151 -27.06 6.96 -9.71
C ILE A 151 -28.19 7.97 -9.91
N ILE A 152 -27.87 9.27 -9.91
CA ILE A 152 -28.86 10.34 -10.10
C ILE A 152 -29.32 10.42 -11.57
N THR A 153 -28.39 10.31 -12.51
CA THR A 153 -28.65 10.56 -13.94
C THR A 153 -29.25 9.34 -14.64
N GLY A 154 -28.93 8.13 -14.17
CA GLY A 154 -29.42 6.87 -14.75
C GLY A 154 -28.80 6.50 -16.12
N GLU A 155 -27.90 7.33 -16.66
CA GLU A 155 -27.29 7.13 -17.97
C GLU A 155 -25.86 6.58 -17.87
N GLU A 156 -25.64 5.38 -18.42
CA GLU A 156 -24.31 4.74 -18.48
C GLU A 156 -23.47 5.36 -19.60
N ASN A 157 -22.82 6.48 -19.31
CA ASN A 157 -21.90 7.08 -20.27
C ASN A 157 -20.55 6.34 -20.24
N PRO A 158 -20.07 5.77 -21.37
CA PRO A 158 -18.79 5.04 -21.42
C PRO A 158 -17.58 5.93 -21.09
N LEU A 159 -17.74 7.25 -21.23
CA LEU A 159 -16.74 8.24 -20.83
C LEU A 159 -16.53 8.30 -19.32
N ILE A 160 -17.57 8.07 -18.52
CA ILE A 160 -17.49 8.10 -17.05
C ILE A 160 -16.55 6.98 -16.58
N VAL A 161 -16.66 5.80 -17.18
CA VAL A 161 -15.81 4.65 -16.89
C VAL A 161 -14.35 5.02 -17.13
N ARG A 162 -14.01 5.61 -18.29
CA ARG A 162 -12.63 6.02 -18.61
C ARG A 162 -12.09 7.11 -17.68
N ILE A 163 -12.90 8.12 -17.37
CA ILE A 163 -12.51 9.21 -16.46
C ILE A 163 -12.27 8.68 -15.04
N SER A 164 -13.05 7.68 -14.60
CA SER A 164 -12.91 7.08 -13.26
C SER A 164 -11.56 6.37 -13.05
N TYR A 165 -10.92 5.87 -14.10
CA TYR A 165 -9.59 5.25 -14.00
C TYR A 165 -8.48 6.26 -13.71
N PHE A 166 -8.64 7.52 -14.12
CA PHE A 166 -7.59 8.53 -13.95
C PHE A 166 -7.26 8.83 -12.47
N PRO A 167 -8.24 9.09 -11.58
CA PRO A 167 -8.00 9.18 -10.14
C PRO A 167 -7.34 7.92 -9.55
N VAL A 168 -7.72 6.73 -10.03
CA VAL A 168 -7.13 5.48 -9.57
C VAL A 168 -5.65 5.41 -9.94
N SER A 169 -5.26 5.78 -11.16
CA SER A 169 -3.86 5.82 -11.58
C SER A 169 -3.04 6.84 -10.78
N ILE A 170 -3.59 8.04 -10.54
CA ILE A 170 -2.94 9.04 -9.69
C ILE A 170 -2.77 8.50 -8.26
N SER A 171 -3.77 7.80 -7.73
CA SER A 171 -3.70 7.22 -6.39
C SER A 171 -2.61 6.16 -6.26
N GLN A 172 -2.42 5.35 -7.30
CA GLN A 172 -1.36 4.35 -7.36
C GLN A 172 0.03 4.99 -7.46
N MET A 173 0.16 6.07 -8.25
CA MET A 173 1.41 6.83 -8.31
C MET A 173 1.72 7.50 -6.97
N GLY A 174 0.74 8.17 -6.36
CA GLY A 174 0.85 8.78 -5.05
C GLY A 174 1.23 7.77 -3.97
N LEU A 175 0.64 6.58 -4.00
CA LEU A 175 0.99 5.48 -3.10
C LEU A 175 2.45 5.04 -3.27
N SER A 176 2.90 4.87 -4.52
CA SER A 176 4.27 4.42 -4.81
C SER A 176 5.30 5.41 -4.26
N VAL A 177 5.03 6.70 -4.42
CA VAL A 177 5.83 7.78 -3.84
C VAL A 177 5.76 7.77 -2.31
N ALA A 178 4.56 7.62 -1.74
CA ALA A 178 4.36 7.59 -0.30
C ALA A 178 5.08 6.40 0.39
N LEU A 179 5.08 5.23 -0.25
CA LEU A 179 5.83 4.04 0.18
C LEU A 179 7.34 4.31 0.21
N LEU A 180 7.86 5.00 -0.80
CA LEU A 180 9.28 5.38 -0.88
C LEU A 180 9.69 6.32 0.26
N PHE A 181 8.81 7.22 0.69
CA PHE A 181 9.06 8.09 1.85
C PHE A 181 8.85 7.38 3.20
N CYS A 182 7.92 6.43 3.28
CA CYS A 182 7.58 5.77 4.54
C CYS A 182 8.49 4.61 4.92
N ILE A 183 9.08 3.91 3.94
CA ILE A 183 9.98 2.80 4.17
C ILE A 183 11.43 3.34 4.15
N PRO A 184 12.06 3.57 5.32
CA PRO A 184 13.41 4.13 5.38
C PRO A 184 14.47 3.25 4.70
N GLN A 185 14.24 1.93 4.69
CA GLN A 185 15.10 0.98 3.98
C GLN A 185 15.07 1.23 2.47
N LEU A 186 13.89 1.48 1.90
CA LEU A 186 13.72 1.75 0.48
C LEU A 186 14.34 3.09 0.10
N LYS A 187 14.12 4.12 0.94
CA LYS A 187 14.78 5.42 0.81
C LYS A 187 16.31 5.29 0.77
N ASN A 188 16.88 4.49 1.68
CA ASN A 188 18.33 4.27 1.72
C ASN A 188 18.85 3.52 0.49
N ILE A 189 18.13 2.50 0.01
CA ILE A 189 18.50 1.78 -1.22
C ILE A 189 18.50 2.75 -2.42
N VAL A 190 17.44 3.55 -2.58
CA VAL A 190 17.32 4.52 -3.68
C VAL A 190 18.40 5.61 -3.60
N LEU A 191 18.68 6.14 -2.41
CA LEU A 191 19.74 7.13 -2.21
C LEU A 191 21.13 6.54 -2.49
N ASN A 192 21.37 5.28 -2.14
CA ASN A 192 22.64 4.60 -2.42
C ASN A 192 22.79 4.33 -3.92
N LEU A 193 21.76 3.88 -4.61
CA LEU A 193 21.77 3.72 -6.08
C LEU A 193 22.05 5.04 -6.80
N ARG A 194 21.48 6.15 -6.30
CA ARG A 194 21.75 7.49 -6.84
C ARG A 194 23.21 7.91 -6.66
N LYS A 195 23.87 7.51 -5.56
CA LYS A 195 25.30 7.79 -5.34
C LYS A 195 26.22 6.93 -6.20
N THR A 196 25.85 5.68 -6.49
CA THR A 196 26.66 4.78 -7.33
C THR A 196 26.62 5.17 -8.81
N ASN A 197 25.54 5.81 -9.27
CA ASN A 197 25.39 6.31 -10.64
C ASN A 197 26.08 7.67 -10.90
N THR A 198 26.81 8.22 -9.93
CA THR A 198 27.71 9.34 -10.17
C THR A 198 28.98 8.80 -10.84
N VAL A 199 28.96 8.73 -12.17
CA VAL A 199 30.11 8.35 -13.00
C VAL A 199 31.27 9.28 -12.64
N ILE A 200 32.33 8.73 -12.06
CA ILE A 200 33.59 9.45 -11.85
C ILE A 200 34.12 9.81 -13.24
N PRO A 201 34.33 11.10 -13.57
CA PRO A 201 34.85 11.46 -14.88
C PRO A 201 36.25 10.85 -15.03
N VAL A 202 36.39 9.99 -16.04
CA VAL A 202 37.66 9.38 -16.45
C VAL A 202 38.48 10.47 -17.15
N THR A 203 39.03 11.41 -16.38
CA THR A 203 39.91 12.46 -16.94
C THR A 203 41.35 12.37 -16.45
N ARG A 204 41.73 11.29 -15.74
CA ARG A 204 43.07 11.19 -15.13
C ARG A 204 43.92 9.99 -15.53
N ALA A 205 43.44 9.10 -16.40
CA ALA A 205 44.21 7.91 -16.79
C ALA A 205 45.14 8.12 -17.99
N GLU A 206 45.00 9.20 -18.77
CA GLU A 206 45.85 9.45 -19.96
C GLU A 206 47.06 10.36 -19.72
N GLN A 207 47.11 11.13 -18.63
CA GLN A 207 48.28 12.00 -18.37
C GLN A 207 49.48 11.27 -17.75
N GLY A 208 49.30 10.07 -17.20
CA GLY A 208 50.40 9.27 -16.63
C GLY A 208 51.20 8.48 -17.67
N THR A 209 50.58 8.11 -18.79
CA THR A 209 51.20 7.24 -19.81
C THR A 209 52.05 7.99 -20.82
N ILE A 210 51.86 9.31 -20.98
CA ILE A 210 52.66 10.12 -21.91
C ILE A 210 54.00 10.55 -21.28
N GLN A 211 54.06 10.77 -19.95
CA GLN A 211 55.34 11.15 -19.32
C GLN A 211 56.35 10.00 -19.18
N MET A 212 55.92 8.73 -19.16
CA MET A 212 56.86 7.60 -19.05
C MET A 212 57.56 7.23 -20.36
N ARG A 213 57.06 7.69 -21.53
CA ARG A 213 57.67 7.37 -22.83
C ARG A 213 58.82 8.30 -23.23
N THR A 214 59.02 9.41 -22.53
CA THR A 214 60.08 10.38 -22.88
C THR A 214 61.40 10.15 -22.14
N ILE A 215 61.44 9.23 -21.16
CA ILE A 215 62.61 9.06 -20.27
C ILE A 215 63.49 7.84 -20.66
N VAL A 216 63.06 6.99 -21.60
CA VAL A 216 63.79 5.77 -22.02
C VAL A 216 64.39 5.90 -23.43
N GLY A 217 64.87 7.10 -23.77
CA GLY A 217 65.37 7.40 -25.11
C GLY A 217 66.52 8.41 -25.11
N THR A 218 67.52 8.20 -24.26
CA THR A 218 68.85 8.84 -24.34
C THR A 218 69.88 7.89 -23.74
#